data_AF-A0A0N0BLS3-F1
#
_entry.id   AF-A0A0N0BLS3-F1
#
_cell.length_a   1.000
_cell.length_b   1.000
_cell.length_c   1.000
_cell.angle_alpha   90.00
_cell.angle_beta   90.00
_cell.angle_gamma   90.00
#
_symmetry.space_group_name_H-M   'P 1'
#
loop_
_entity.id
_entity.type
_entity.pdbx_description
1 polymer ?
#
loop_
_entity_poly.entity_id
_entity_poly.type
_entity_poly.pdbx_seq_one_letter_code
_entity_poly.pdbx_strand_id
1 'polypeptide(L)'
;MRRLGPLLLFLLGVALGEGFGPEAALKECLLLIRGLRVLGLYQEEGATLVLLGQERPLLLVAVERGRPMPHLGPLRGKPMARRPWPLLKELSLARQVVALPGEYRCFVLHRGRVVGVLRLGQDLRPIPLDLPSETLPQ
;
A
#
# COMPACT_ATOMS: atom_id res chain seq x y z
N MET A 1 9.26 34.23 -32.55
CA MET A 1 7.83 33.99 -32.30
C MET A 1 7.67 32.64 -31.61
N ARG A 2 6.92 32.64 -30.49
CA ARG A 2 6.28 31.52 -29.79
C ARG A 2 7.01 30.16 -29.65
N ARG A 3 7.53 29.97 -28.43
CA ARG A 3 7.58 28.69 -27.69
C ARG A 3 6.16 28.10 -27.60
N LEU A 4 5.99 26.79 -27.77
CA LEU A 4 4.90 25.93 -27.24
C LEU A 4 4.97 24.53 -27.89
N GLY A 5 6.13 23.86 -27.83
CA GLY A 5 6.33 22.56 -28.48
C GLY A 5 6.25 21.36 -27.54
N PRO A 6 7.01 21.32 -26.43
CA PRO A 6 7.12 20.09 -25.66
C PRO A 6 6.11 20.01 -24.49
N LEU A 7 5.45 21.11 -24.12
CA LEU A 7 4.49 21.11 -23.01
C LEU A 7 3.16 20.42 -23.36
N LEU A 8 2.85 20.26 -24.66
CA LEU A 8 1.62 19.63 -25.14
C LEU A 8 1.68 18.10 -25.10
N LEU A 9 2.87 17.50 -25.11
CA LEU A 9 3.02 16.04 -24.98
C LEU A 9 2.81 15.55 -23.54
N PHE A 10 2.94 16.44 -22.54
CA PHE A 10 2.61 16.12 -21.15
C PHE A 10 1.10 16.13 -20.84
N LEU A 11 0.28 16.72 -21.72
CA LEU A 11 -1.18 16.78 -21.57
C LEU A 11 -1.93 15.68 -22.35
N LEU A 12 -1.24 14.94 -23.21
CA LEU A 12 -1.84 13.89 -24.05
C LEU A 12 -1.95 12.50 -23.37
N GLY A 13 -1.56 12.38 -22.10
CA GLY A 13 -1.82 11.19 -21.29
C GLY A 13 -3.19 11.16 -20.62
N VAL A 14 -4.02 12.20 -20.80
CA VAL A 14 -5.29 12.40 -20.06
C VAL A 14 -6.52 11.89 -20.83
N ALA A 15 -6.34 11.04 -21.85
CA ALA A 15 -7.46 10.55 -22.64
C ALA A 15 -7.47 9.02 -22.74
N LEU A 16 -8.11 8.39 -21.74
CA LEU A 16 -8.97 7.19 -21.80
C LEU A 16 -8.88 6.38 -20.50
N GLY A 17 -9.61 6.88 -19.50
CA GLY A 17 -9.92 6.18 -18.27
C GLY A 17 -10.76 7.11 -17.41
N GLU A 18 -12.04 6.81 -17.26
CA GLU A 18 -12.92 7.46 -16.28
C GLU A 18 -12.42 7.13 -14.87
N GLY A 19 -11.35 7.79 -14.44
CA GLY A 19 -10.73 7.61 -13.14
C GLY A 19 -10.82 8.90 -12.33
N PHE A 20 -11.02 8.76 -11.01
CA PHE A 20 -11.11 9.88 -10.08
C PHE A 20 -9.82 10.73 -9.93
N GLY A 21 -8.72 10.31 -10.57
CA GLY A 21 -7.44 11.03 -10.61
C GLY A 21 -6.53 10.76 -9.39
N PRO A 22 -5.23 11.11 -9.47
CA PRO A 22 -4.26 10.80 -8.42
C PRO A 22 -4.52 11.46 -7.06
N GLU A 23 -5.14 12.65 -7.06
CA GLU A 23 -5.47 13.38 -5.83
C GLU A 23 -6.58 12.68 -5.04
N ALA A 24 -7.63 12.23 -5.72
CA ALA A 24 -8.70 11.46 -5.10
C ALA A 24 -8.18 10.12 -4.56
N ALA A 25 -7.29 9.46 -5.31
CA ALA A 25 -6.62 8.25 -4.86
C ALA A 25 -5.76 8.48 -3.60
N LEU A 26 -5.02 9.59 -3.52
CA LEU A 26 -4.26 9.93 -2.32
C LEU A 26 -5.17 10.10 -1.10
N LYS A 27 -6.30 10.81 -1.27
CA LYS A 27 -7.28 11.02 -0.21
C LYS A 27 -7.85 9.69 0.29
N GLU A 28 -8.20 8.78 -0.62
CA GLU A 28 -8.74 7.48 -0.26
C GLU A 28 -7.69 6.62 0.46
N CYS A 29 -6.45 6.59 -0.04
CA CYS A 29 -5.35 5.92 0.65
C CYS A 29 -5.11 6.47 2.06
N LEU A 30 -5.25 7.78 2.29
CA LEU A 30 -5.13 8.38 3.62
C LEU A 30 -6.22 7.86 4.58
N LEU A 31 -7.45 7.68 4.09
CA LEU A 31 -8.53 7.07 4.86
C LEU A 31 -8.21 5.60 5.16
N LEU A 32 -7.72 4.85 4.18
CA LEU A 32 -7.31 3.46 4.36
C LEU A 32 -6.22 3.31 5.43
N ILE A 33 -5.14 4.10 5.37
CA ILE A 33 -4.07 4.07 6.38
C ILE A 33 -4.62 4.28 7.79
N ARG A 34 -5.51 5.27 7.97
CA ARG A 34 -6.11 5.57 9.28
C ARG A 34 -6.99 4.43 9.80
N GLY A 35 -7.57 3.65 8.89
CA GLY A 35 -8.39 2.49 9.19
C GLY A 35 -7.62 1.17 9.31
N LEU A 36 -6.33 1.11 8.98
CA LEU A 36 -5.55 -0.13 9.02
C LEU A 36 -5.50 -0.72 10.43
N ARG A 37 -5.55 -2.04 10.49
CA ARG A 37 -5.47 -2.88 11.69
C ARG A 37 -4.52 -4.05 11.42
N VAL A 38 -3.99 -4.63 12.49
CA VAL A 38 -3.23 -5.88 12.41
C VAL A 38 -4.20 -7.03 12.19
N LEU A 39 -4.11 -7.69 11.05
CA LEU A 39 -4.87 -8.90 10.72
C LEU A 39 -4.12 -10.16 11.13
N GLY A 40 -2.79 -10.14 11.08
CA GLY A 40 -1.98 -11.30 11.42
C GLY A 40 -0.51 -10.95 11.65
N LEU A 41 0.17 -11.83 12.39
CA LEU A 41 1.61 -11.78 12.64
C LEU A 41 2.19 -13.16 12.32
N TYR A 42 3.32 -13.18 11.63
CA TYR A 42 3.95 -14.43 11.20
C TYR A 42 5.45 -14.34 11.46
N GLN A 43 6.01 -15.41 12.01
CA GLN A 43 7.45 -15.53 12.18
C GLN A 43 8.05 -16.13 10.92
N GLU A 44 8.85 -15.34 10.22
CA GLU A 44 9.72 -15.77 9.13
C GLU A 44 11.18 -15.76 9.62
N GLU A 45 12.10 -16.43 8.92
CA GLU A 45 13.50 -16.45 9.32
C GLU A 45 14.08 -15.03 9.30
N GLY A 46 14.53 -14.54 10.47
CA GLY A 46 15.11 -13.20 10.62
C GLY A 46 14.12 -12.02 10.69
N ALA A 47 12.82 -12.23 10.47
CA ALA A 47 11.82 -11.15 10.45
C ALA A 47 10.46 -11.57 11.04
N THR A 48 9.72 -10.60 11.57
CA THR A 48 8.28 -10.77 11.81
C THR A 48 7.51 -10.11 10.69
N LEU A 49 6.69 -10.88 9.96
CA LEU A 49 5.77 -10.34 8.98
C LEU A 49 4.50 -9.85 9.67
N VAL A 50 4.09 -8.63 9.35
CA VAL A 50 2.89 -7.97 9.86
C VAL A 50 1.92 -7.79 8.71
N LEU A 51 0.81 -8.52 8.78
CA LEU A 51 -0.28 -8.42 7.83
C LEU A 51 -1.27 -7.35 8.31
N LEU A 52 -1.45 -6.30 7.50
CA LEU A 52 -2.29 -5.16 7.81
C LEU A 52 -3.45 -5.06 6.81
N GLY A 53 -4.59 -4.62 7.31
CA GLY A 53 -5.79 -4.42 6.50
C GLY A 53 -6.95 -3.92 7.33
N GLN A 54 -8.16 -3.99 6.76
CA GLN A 54 -9.40 -3.66 7.48
C GLN A 54 -10.21 -4.94 7.69
N GLU A 55 -10.86 -5.40 6.63
CA GLU A 55 -11.49 -6.72 6.53
C GLU A 55 -10.64 -7.67 5.68
N ARG A 56 -9.98 -7.13 4.66
CA ARG A 56 -9.12 -7.86 3.73
C ARG A 56 -7.66 -7.42 3.90
N PRO A 57 -6.68 -8.28 3.58
CA PRO A 57 -5.26 -7.92 3.60
C PRO A 57 -4.97 -6.84 2.57
N LEU A 58 -4.36 -5.73 2.99
CA LEU A 58 -4.02 -4.61 2.11
C LEU A 58 -2.52 -4.31 2.05
N LEU A 59 -1.78 -4.67 3.12
CA LEU A 59 -0.37 -4.35 3.23
C LEU A 59 0.35 -5.44 4.03
N LEU A 60 1.53 -5.82 3.56
CA LEU A 60 2.41 -6.77 4.22
C LEU A 60 3.74 -6.08 4.47
N VAL A 61 4.17 -6.07 5.73
CA VAL A 61 5.37 -5.36 6.17
C VAL A 61 6.26 -6.33 6.93
N ALA A 62 7.54 -6.40 6.57
CA ALA A 62 8.52 -7.15 7.34
C ALA A 62 9.05 -6.28 8.48
N VAL A 63 9.28 -6.86 9.65
CA VAL A 63 9.85 -6.19 10.81
C VAL A 63 11.13 -6.90 11.22
N GLU A 64 12.25 -6.28 10.90
CA GLU A 64 13.59 -6.78 11.20
C GLU A 64 14.19 -5.92 12.30
N ARG A 65 14.56 -6.53 13.43
CA ARG A 65 15.17 -5.82 14.58
C ARG A 65 14.36 -4.57 15.00
N GLY A 66 13.03 -4.67 14.96
CA GLY A 66 12.10 -3.60 15.30
C GLY A 66 11.92 -2.51 14.23
N ARG A 67 12.47 -2.70 13.02
CA ARG A 67 12.36 -1.73 11.92
C ARG A 67 11.42 -2.27 10.83
N PRO A 68 10.38 -1.52 10.44
CA PRO A 68 9.53 -1.91 9.33
C PRO A 68 10.28 -1.74 8.00
N MET A 69 10.16 -2.75 7.14
CA MET A 69 10.84 -2.88 5.86
C MET A 69 9.82 -3.33 4.81
N PRO A 70 9.99 -2.95 3.53
CA PRO A 70 9.14 -3.47 2.47
C PRO A 70 9.33 -4.98 2.33
N HIS A 71 8.24 -5.73 2.26
CA HIS A 71 8.24 -7.15 1.95
C HIS A 71 7.67 -7.37 0.54
N LEU A 72 8.46 -7.97 -0.34
CA LEU A 72 8.07 -8.24 -1.74
C LEU A 72 7.70 -9.71 -1.97
N GLY A 73 7.95 -10.56 -0.97
CA GLY A 73 7.70 -11.99 -1.06
C GLY A 73 6.25 -12.36 -0.68
N PRO A 74 5.89 -13.64 -0.88
CA PRO A 74 4.66 -14.18 -0.33
C PRO A 74 4.66 -14.11 1.20
N LEU A 75 3.48 -14.19 1.80
CA LEU A 75 3.33 -14.38 3.24
C LEU A 75 3.75 -15.81 3.61
N ARG A 76 4.98 -15.99 4.06
CA ARG A 76 5.52 -17.26 4.55
C ARG A 76 5.92 -17.12 6.01
N GLY A 77 5.64 -18.14 6.81
CA GLY A 77 6.03 -18.15 8.21
C GLY A 77 4.98 -18.79 9.10
N LYS A 78 5.36 -19.00 10.36
CA LYS A 78 4.48 -19.60 11.37
C LYS A 78 3.58 -18.50 11.96
N PRO A 79 2.25 -18.67 11.99
CA PRO A 79 1.36 -17.74 12.64
C PRO A 79 1.76 -17.53 14.12
N MET A 80 1.65 -16.29 14.57
CA MET A 80 1.91 -15.89 15.95
C MET A 80 0.62 -15.39 16.60
N ALA A 81 0.60 -15.38 17.94
CA ALA A 81 -0.47 -14.72 18.67
C ALA A 81 -0.60 -13.25 18.22
N ARG A 82 -1.82 -12.84 17.85
CA ARG A 82 -2.10 -11.46 17.48
C ARG A 82 -1.80 -10.56 18.67
N ARG A 83 -1.07 -9.47 18.42
CA ARG A 83 -0.81 -8.41 19.39
C ARG A 83 -0.85 -7.06 18.67
N PRO A 84 -1.18 -5.96 19.37
CA PRO A 84 -1.07 -4.63 18.80
C PRO A 84 0.35 -4.40 18.28
N TRP A 85 0.45 -3.82 17.08
CA TRP A 85 1.73 -3.39 16.52
C TRP A 85 1.87 -1.88 16.70
N PRO A 86 2.76 -1.41 17.61
CA PRO A 86 2.79 0.00 18.01
C PRO A 86 3.17 0.95 16.87
N LEU A 87 3.96 0.46 15.90
CA LEU A 87 4.44 1.25 14.75
C LEU A 87 3.34 1.55 13.73
N LEU A 88 2.16 0.93 13.86
CA LEU A 88 1.03 1.18 12.97
C LEU A 88 0.62 2.65 12.97
N LYS A 89 0.68 3.33 14.12
CA LYS A 89 0.36 4.76 14.27
C LYS A 89 1.41 5.69 13.65
N GLU A 90 2.61 5.16 13.37
CA GLU A 90 3.71 5.90 12.74
C GLU A 90 3.70 5.80 11.21
N LEU A 91 2.78 4.99 10.63
CA LEU A 91 2.63 4.88 9.19
C LEU A 91 2.02 6.15 8.59
N SER A 92 2.53 6.54 7.43
CA SER A 92 2.08 7.69 6.66
C SER A 92 2.12 7.38 5.17
N LEU A 93 1.73 8.34 4.32
CA LEU A 93 1.82 8.19 2.86
C LEU A 93 2.81 9.19 2.27
N ALA A 94 3.46 8.78 1.19
CA ALA A 94 4.08 9.71 0.28
C ALA A 94 3.02 10.63 -0.34
N ARG A 95 3.41 11.87 -0.66
CA ARG A 95 2.52 12.85 -1.31
C ARG A 95 2.19 12.51 -2.76
N GLN A 96 3.02 11.67 -3.39
CA GLN A 96 2.86 11.29 -4.79
C GLN A 96 2.14 9.96 -4.89
N VAL A 97 1.21 9.90 -5.84
CA VAL A 97 0.50 8.69 -6.26
C VAL A 97 0.89 8.39 -7.69
N VAL A 98 1.21 7.12 -7.94
CA VAL A 98 1.49 6.64 -9.29
C VAL A 98 0.19 6.10 -9.88
N ALA A 99 -0.26 6.69 -10.98
CA ALA A 99 -1.38 6.17 -11.76
C ALA A 99 -0.85 5.22 -12.85
N LEU A 100 -1.41 4.02 -12.90
CA LEU A 100 -1.10 2.99 -13.89
C LEU A 100 -2.39 2.57 -14.61
N PRO A 101 -2.30 1.91 -15.77
CA PRO A 101 -3.47 1.26 -16.36
C PRO A 101 -4.13 0.32 -15.35
N GLY A 102 -5.39 0.59 -15.01
CA GLY A 102 -6.20 -0.22 -14.08
C GLY A 102 -6.04 0.07 -12.59
N GLU A 103 -5.04 0.83 -12.13
CA GLU A 103 -4.83 1.04 -10.69
C GLU A 103 -4.07 2.33 -10.31
N TYR A 104 -4.20 2.70 -9.03
CA TYR A 104 -3.37 3.70 -8.36
C TYR A 104 -2.49 3.04 -7.30
N ARG A 105 -1.27 3.55 -7.14
CA ARG A 105 -0.31 3.09 -6.11
C ARG A 105 0.05 4.21 -5.16
N CYS A 106 -0.22 3.99 -3.87
CA CYS A 106 0.12 4.89 -2.78
C CYS A 106 1.24 4.28 -1.94
N PHE A 107 2.36 4.98 -1.81
CA PHE A 107 3.51 4.48 -1.06
C PHE A 107 3.34 4.74 0.43
N VAL A 108 3.41 3.67 1.22
CA VAL A 108 3.33 3.72 2.68
C VAL A 108 4.72 3.96 3.24
N LEU A 109 4.82 4.94 4.14
CA LEU A 109 6.06 5.37 4.75
C LEU A 109 6.06 5.09 6.25
N HIS A 110 7.23 4.70 6.76
CA HIS A 110 7.55 4.76 8.18
C HIS A 110 8.80 5.62 8.34
N ARG A 111 8.69 6.75 9.06
CA ARG A 111 9.78 7.73 9.27
C ARG A 111 10.50 8.13 7.96
N GLY A 112 9.71 8.40 6.92
CA GLY A 112 10.20 8.85 5.61
C GLY A 112 10.73 7.74 4.68
N ARG A 113 10.72 6.47 5.10
CA ARG A 113 11.14 5.33 4.25
C ARG A 113 9.94 4.55 3.76
N VAL A 114 9.96 4.13 2.49
CA VAL A 114 8.91 3.27 1.92
C VAL A 114 8.97 1.89 2.56
N VAL A 115 7.83 1.43 3.08
CA VAL A 115 7.68 0.12 3.74
C VAL A 115 6.58 -0.73 3.13
N GLY A 116 5.88 -0.21 2.12
CA GLY A 116 4.89 -0.96 1.37
C GLY A 116 4.07 -0.07 0.43
N VAL A 117 3.11 -0.67 -0.26
CA VAL A 117 2.28 0.00 -1.27
C VAL A 117 0.83 -0.41 -1.06
N LEU A 118 -0.06 0.58 -0.92
CA LEU A 118 -1.51 0.36 -1.04
C LEU A 118 -1.91 0.53 -2.51
N ARG A 119 -2.79 -0.35 -2.97
CA ARG A 119 -3.31 -0.37 -4.34
C ARG A 119 -4.79 -0.04 -4.33
N LEU A 120 -5.20 0.86 -5.23
CA LEU A 120 -6.62 1.15 -5.47
C LEU A 120 -6.95 0.85 -6.93
N GLY A 121 -8.18 0.39 -7.19
CA GLY A 121 -8.73 0.31 -8.53
C GLY A 121 -9.04 1.69 -9.11
N GLN A 122 -9.45 1.74 -10.38
CA GLN A 122 -9.92 2.98 -11.01
C GLN A 122 -11.17 3.56 -10.34
N ASP A 123 -11.96 2.71 -9.69
CA ASP A 123 -13.13 3.04 -8.85
C ASP A 123 -12.76 3.48 -7.42
N LEU A 124 -11.46 3.66 -7.15
CA LEU A 124 -10.88 3.96 -5.83
C LEU A 124 -11.08 2.88 -4.77
N ARG A 125 -11.60 1.70 -5.11
CA ARG A 125 -11.72 0.62 -4.12
C ARG A 125 -10.35 0.00 -3.81
N PRO A 126 -10.08 -0.37 -2.56
CA PRO A 126 -8.84 -1.04 -2.21
C PRO A 126 -8.72 -2.39 -2.92
N ILE A 127 -7.58 -2.59 -3.59
CA ILE A 127 -7.22 -3.89 -4.17
C ILE A 127 -6.50 -4.68 -3.07
N PRO A 128 -7.05 -5.81 -2.59
CA PRO A 128 -6.41 -6.61 -1.57
C PRO A 128 -5.13 -7.27 -2.08
N LEU A 129 -4.26 -7.65 -1.14
CA LEU A 129 -3.14 -8.54 -1.43
C LEU A 129 -3.70 -9.88 -1.89
N ASP A 130 -3.13 -10.40 -2.97
CA ASP A 130 -3.41 -11.75 -3.44
C ASP A 130 -2.62 -12.73 -2.57
N LEU A 131 -3.25 -13.16 -1.48
CA LEU A 131 -2.70 -14.12 -0.54
C LEU A 131 -3.49 -15.43 -0.66
N PRO A 132 -2.83 -16.59 -0.66
CA PRO A 132 -3.53 -17.87 -0.63
C PRO A 132 -4.47 -17.93 0.58
N SER A 133 -5.71 -18.38 0.40
CA SER A 133 -6.72 -18.41 1.47
C SER A 133 -6.26 -19.14 2.74
N GLU A 134 -5.40 -20.15 2.59
CA GLU A 134 -4.79 -20.92 3.67
C GLU A 134 -3.87 -20.09 4.60
N THR A 135 -3.39 -18.95 4.11
CA THR A 135 -2.50 -18.05 4.85
C THR A 135 -3.26 -17.02 5.68
N LEU A 136 -4.56 -16.85 5.45
CA LEU A 136 -5.38 -15.93 6.21
C LEU A 136 -5.82 -16.58 7.54
N PRO A 137 -5.74 -15.83 8.66
CA PRO A 137 -6.24 -16.33 9.92
C PRO A 137 -7.78 -16.44 9.86
N GLN A 138 -8.30 -17.62 10.20
CA GLN A 138 -9.75 -17.88 10.31
C GLN A 138 -10.41 -16.99 11.37
#